data_AF-A0A2T4XA14-F1
#
_entry.id   AF-A0A2T4XA14-F1
#
_cell.length_a   1.000
_cell.length_b   1.000
_cell.length_c   1.000
_cell.angle_alpha   90.00
_cell.angle_beta   90.00
_cell.angle_gamma   90.00
#
_symmetry.space_group_name_H-M   'P 1'
#
loop_
_entity.id
_entity.type
_entity.pdbx_description
1 polymer ?
#
loop_
_entity_poly.entity_id
_entity_poly.type
_entity_poly.pdbx_seq_one_letter_code
_entity_poly.pdbx_strand_id
1 'polypeptide(L)' 'MQELLVIHLTTHNPTIFNGQSADKGTQYRSLIFYRTVAEQQEAIAAIAEVQKSLYELIVTEVVPFEQFYPAETYH' A
#
# COMPACT_ATOMS: atom_id res chain seq x y z
N MET A 1 2.60 13.64 -4.66
CA MET A 1 1.90 12.33 -4.65
C MET A 1 2.89 11.17 -4.74
N GLN A 2 3.74 11.13 -5.78
CA GLN A 2 4.80 10.12 -5.92
C GLN A 2 5.70 9.95 -4.68
N GLU A 3 6.11 11.03 -4.03
CA GLU A 3 6.98 10.96 -2.84
C GLU A 3 6.32 10.24 -1.65
N LEU A 4 5.02 10.43 -1.45
CA LEU A 4 4.24 9.71 -0.42
C LEU A 4 4.12 8.22 -0.74
N LEU A 5 3.98 7.86 -2.02
CA LEU A 5 3.92 6.47 -2.47
C LEU A 5 5.25 5.76 -2.24
N VAL A 6 6.37 6.42 -2.52
CA VAL A 6 7.72 5.89 -2.28
C VAL A 6 7.97 5.74 -0.78
N ILE A 7 7.64 6.74 0.03
CA ILE A 7 7.77 6.65 1.49
C ILE A 7 6.91 5.50 2.02
N HIS A 8 5.65 5.37 1.57
CA HIS A 8 4.78 4.27 1.95
C HIS A 8 5.44 2.92 1.61
N LEU A 9 5.82 2.69 0.35
CA LEU A 9 6.38 1.40 -0.09
C LEU A 9 7.74 1.03 0.51
N THR A 10 8.45 1.98 1.12
CA THR A 10 9.78 1.75 1.72
C THR A 10 9.77 1.75 3.25
N THR A 11 8.65 2.12 3.90
CA THR A 11 8.53 2.18 5.37
C THR A 11 7.94 0.91 5.99
N HIS A 12 7.16 0.12 5.24
CA HIS A 12 6.79 -1.26 5.60
C HIS A 12 7.45 -2.26 4.66
N ASN A 13 7.31 -3.56 4.94
CA ASN A 13 7.70 -4.59 3.98
C ASN A 13 6.52 -4.90 3.04
N PRO A 14 6.48 -4.36 1.81
CA PRO A 14 5.35 -4.49 0.89
C PRO A 14 5.27 -5.86 0.21
N THR A 15 6.21 -6.78 0.49
CA THR A 15 6.31 -8.12 -0.12
C THR A 15 5.67 -9.21 0.75
N ILE A 16 5.30 -8.88 1.99
CA ILE A 16 4.68 -9.84 2.90
C ILE A 16 3.16 -9.87 2.67
N PHE A 17 2.67 -10.98 2.14
CA PHE A 17 1.24 -11.26 2.03
C PHE A 17 0.63 -11.49 3.42
N ASN A 18 -0.30 -10.61 3.83
CA ASN A 18 -1.02 -10.67 5.12
C ASN A 18 -0.13 -10.61 6.37
N GLY A 19 0.87 -9.73 6.38
CA GLY A 19 1.59 -9.42 7.61
C GLY A 19 2.58 -8.28 7.48
N GLN A 20 3.00 -7.75 8.62
CA GLN A 20 4.23 -6.96 8.74
C GLN A 20 5.10 -7.61 9.83
N SER A 21 6.25 -8.15 9.43
CA SER A 21 7.18 -8.86 10.34
C SER A 21 6.51 -9.95 11.20
N ALA A 22 6.42 -9.79 12.52
CA ALA A 22 5.92 -10.81 13.45
C ALA A 22 4.38 -10.84 13.55
N ASP A 23 3.69 -9.82 13.02
CA ASP A 23 2.25 -9.70 13.08
C ASP A 23 1.61 -10.25 11.80
N LYS A 24 0.96 -11.42 11.95
CA LYS A 24 0.21 -12.10 10.88
C LYS A 24 -1.27 -11.82 11.05
N GLY A 25 -1.91 -11.28 10.02
CA GLY A 25 -3.35 -10.98 10.03
C GLY A 25 -3.80 -10.21 8.80
N THR A 26 -5.00 -10.47 8.30
CA THR A 26 -5.58 -9.83 7.11
C THR A 26 -5.81 -8.32 7.29
N GLN A 27 -5.78 -7.84 8.53
CA GLN A 27 -5.81 -6.42 8.90
C GLN A 27 -4.49 -5.67 8.61
N TYR A 28 -3.40 -6.36 8.30
CA TYR A 28 -2.09 -5.77 8.01
C TYR A 28 -1.73 -5.76 6.52
N ARG A 29 -2.71 -5.98 5.64
CA ARG A 29 -2.49 -5.93 4.19
C ARG A 29 -2.14 -4.51 3.74
N SER A 30 -1.15 -4.40 2.87
CA SER A 30 -0.77 -3.14 2.23
C SER A 30 -1.82 -2.76 1.18
N LEU A 31 -2.45 -1.61 1.34
CA LEU A 31 -3.50 -1.10 0.44
C LEU A 31 -3.21 0.36 0.08
N ILE A 32 -3.37 0.67 -1.21
CA ILE A 32 -3.42 2.04 -1.71
C ILE A 32 -4.84 2.30 -2.21
N PHE A 33 -5.53 3.21 -1.54
CA PHE A 33 -6.85 3.68 -1.99
C PHE A 33 -6.69 4.84 -2.96
N TYR A 34 -7.35 4.76 -4.12
CA TYR A 34 -7.40 5.85 -5.10
C TYR A 34 -8.82 6.40 -5.25
N ARG A 35 -8.95 7.68 -5.58
CA ARG A 35 -10.23 8.35 -5.88
C ARG A 35 -10.36 8.70 -7.36
N THR A 36 -9.25 8.78 -8.08
CA THR A 36 -9.21 9.10 -9.51
C THR A 36 -8.37 8.09 -10.30
N VAL A 37 -8.63 8.00 -11.60
CA VAL A 37 -7.84 7.15 -12.52
C VAL A 37 -6.38 7.58 -12.57
N ALA A 38 -6.11 8.89 -12.46
CA ALA A 38 -4.75 9.42 -12.41
C ALA A 38 -3.99 8.92 -11.17
N GLU A 39 -4.62 8.95 -9.99
CA GLU A 39 -4.04 8.39 -8.76
C GLU A 39 -3.79 6.88 -8.86
N GLN A 40 -4.71 6.14 -9.49
CA GLN A 40 -4.53 4.71 -9.75
C GLN A 40 -3.28 4.44 -10.60
N GLN A 41 -3.12 5.19 -11.69
CA GLN A 41 -1.98 5.05 -12.60
C GLN A 41 -0.66 5.41 -11.91
N GLU A 42 -0.65 6.48 -11.12
CA GLU A 42 0.53 6.86 -10.34
C GLU A 42 0.91 5.81 -9.29
N ALA A 43 -0.07 5.21 -8.61
CA ALA A 43 0.16 4.14 -7.65
C ALA A 43 0.77 2.89 -8.31
N ILE A 44 0.21 2.47 -9.46
CA ILE A 44 0.72 1.33 -10.23
C ILE A 44 2.15 1.61 -10.73
N ALA A 45 2.42 2.81 -11.22
CA ALA A 45 3.76 3.19 -11.68
C ALA A 45 4.78 3.20 -10.53
N ALA A 46 4.40 3.71 -9.35
CA ALA A 46 5.27 3.69 -8.18
C ALA A 46 5.57 2.27 -7.70
N ILE A 47 4.56 1.38 -7.64
CA ILE A 47 4.77 -0.04 -7.32
C ILE A 47 5.73 -0.68 -8.31
N ALA A 48 5.53 -0.45 -9.62
CA ALA A 48 6.39 -1.01 -10.66
C ALA A 48 7.84 -0.52 -10.56
N GLU A 49 8.05 0.74 -10.17
CA GLU A 49 9.39 1.31 -9.99
C GLU A 49 10.09 0.69 -8.77
N VAL A 50 9.41 0.60 -7.63
CA VAL A 50 9.97 0.01 -6.40
C VAL A 50 10.22 -1.49 -6.55
N GLN A 51 9.33 -2.20 -7.28
CA GLN A 51 9.48 -3.63 -7.55
C GLN A 51 10.80 -3.99 -8.22
N LYS A 52 11.35 -3.09 -9.07
CA LYS A 52 12.65 -3.32 -9.74
C LYS A 52 13.80 -3.48 -8.75
N SER A 53 13.67 -2.91 -7.55
CA SER A 53 14.68 -2.95 -6.49
C SER A 53 14.44 -4.08 -5.48
N LEU A 54 13.38 -4.88 -5.64
CA LEU A 54 13.00 -5.96 -4.73
C LEU A 54 13.01 -7.32 -5.45
N TYR A 55 13.60 -8.32 -4.81
CA TYR A 55 13.59 -9.70 -5.29
C TYR A 55 12.23 -10.39 -5.09
N GLU A 56 11.50 -9.98 -4.05
CA GLU A 56 10.17 -10.50 -3.73
C GLU A 56 9.07 -9.62 -4.33
N LEU A 57 7.94 -10.23 -4.69
CA LEU A 57 6.82 -9.52 -5.31
C LEU A 57 6.11 -8.62 -4.29
N ILE A 58 5.91 -7.36 -4.64
CA ILE A 58 5.03 -6.44 -3.92
C ILE A 58 3.59 -6.93 -4.06
N VAL A 59 2.94 -7.17 -2.93
CA VAL A 59 1.55 -7.64 -2.85
C VAL A 59 0.59 -6.53 -2.43
N THR A 60 1.01 -5.26 -2.55
CA THR A 60 0.19 -4.10 -2.25
C THR A 60 -0.96 -3.99 -3.24
N GLU A 61 -2.20 -3.97 -2.74
CA GLU A 61 -3.37 -3.84 -3.60
C GLU A 61 -3.70 -2.37 -3.86
N VAL A 62 -4.08 -2.05 -5.10
CA VAL A 62 -4.55 -0.72 -5.49
C VAL A 62 -6.05 -0.78 -5.72
N VAL A 63 -6.82 -0.25 -4.78
CA VAL A 63 -8.28 -0.43 -4.70
C VAL A 63 -9.01 0.93 -4.73
N PRO A 64 -10.20 1.02 -5.33
CA PRO A 64 -10.97 2.26 -5.30
C PRO A 64 -11.36 2.59 -3.85
N PHE A 65 -11.28 3.87 -3.50
CA PHE A 65 -11.78 4.36 -2.22
C PHE A 65 -13.32 4.28 -2.21
N GLU A 66 -13.88 3.35 -1.44
CA GLU A 66 -15.33 3.23 -1.29
C GLU A 66 -15.83 4.04 -0.10
N GLN A 67 -15.30 3.78 1.11
CA GLN A 67 -15.76 4.44 2.33
C GLN A 67 -14.68 4.41 3.42
N PHE A 68 -14.55 5.50 4.18
CA PHE A 68 -13.70 5.57 5.37
C PHE A 68 -14.56 5.62 6.62
N TYR A 69 -14.31 4.69 7.55
CA TYR A 69 -14.91 4.70 8.88
C TYR A 69 -13.86 5.25 9.85
N PRO A 70 -14.05 6.47 10.39
CA PRO A 70 -13.12 7.02 11.38
C PRO A 70 -13.00 6.07 12.57
N ALA A 71 -11.77 5.86 13.03
CA ALA A 71 -11.55 5.15 14.29
C ALA A 71 -12.09 5.97 15.47
N GLU A 72 -12.38 5.30 16.58
CA GLU A 72 -12.83 5.94 17.83
C GLU A 72 -11.78 6.97 18.32
N THR A 73 -12.22 8.02 19.02
CA THR A 73 -11.38 9.16 19.43
C THR A 73 -10.24 8.85 20.40
N TYR A 74 -10.13 7.60 20.87
CA TYR A 74 -9.03 7.13 21.72
C TYR A 74 -7.84 6.59 20.90
N HIS A 75 -8.00 6.45 19.58
CA HIS A 75 -6.95 6.05 18.63
C HIS A 75 -6.17 7.26 18.10
#